data_AF-A0A510E120-F1
#
_entry.id   AF-A0A510E120-F1
#
_cell.length_a   1.000
_cell.length_b   1.000
_cell.length_c   1.000
_cell.angle_alpha   90.00
_cell.angle_beta   90.00
_cell.angle_gamma   90.00
#
_symmetry.space_group_name_H-M   'P 1'
#
loop_
_entity.id
_entity.type
_entity.pdbx_description
1 polymer ?
#
loop_
_entity_poly.entity_id
_entity_poly.type
_entity_poly.pdbx_seq_one_letter_code
_entity_poly.pdbx_strand_id
1 'polypeptide(L)'
;MKIRGILIFILFLASLILLPGFGAQTHGQEYEYTLAQGYFEYFKLNLNGSYALIYGVKANSSVTVDIMNADQFMCFNTTGVQREIYQQNSSQVVNGLLVTPGTYYLVVYSPFYPSAFNVYLNWTSLQFVKSTEVAQEEVTIPSQEYFFTRLHLTTMGSPFTLNLEGLSNESVSYVIWNSSTVFNSSDVTITLGQNYSFGYNIHLSPGVYYLNITNPHSESALAYFYYKIDPEYVNPYLTSLNRDDSFPMGLASYGVSNSSNISTYSLKFNEIAGFFNFSEIKAFNASGYLDNVSDYGASLQMNAVVSLNGSVYWPQDVLIFITNESGVFLHDNVFNLSSDNATLTNQSITSPSGFVLGTGHNAYYGNYNSSIFLSYSLSFAGYMIMKVENSSSGTLIKFGVLILQNGTYTHEMFWFNNVTIHQRGDPYFLVNGTEYTPAGIYSYMGSYYDAELVLAGEANGESTSFTSLHGKLGLFYVVDNKLYSFPSYYTFGADTGESTNDVYVSYDGAVQVNSGQLDLTDFGQLNASQYPPLTFEVTSQSSPHATQSSTGSSSQPPSQSSVTSNEQSTMTHNVSGSQTSNTGSSDIDYSFLGGIVIVIAMLIASRMKKK
;
A
#
# COMPACT_ATOMS: atom_id res chain seq x y z
N MET A 1 -6.69 5.48 7.30
CA MET A 1 -7.11 6.81 7.84
C MET A 1 -7.88 6.66 9.15
N LYS A 2 -7.21 6.83 10.31
CA LYS A 2 -7.84 7.08 11.63
C LYS A 2 -7.03 8.16 12.37
N ILE A 3 -7.17 9.38 11.88
CA ILE A 3 -6.63 10.65 12.39
C ILE A 3 -7.30 11.07 13.72
N ARG A 4 -8.01 10.16 14.42
CA ARG A 4 -8.79 10.53 15.61
C ARG A 4 -7.93 10.89 16.82
N GLY A 5 -6.71 10.34 16.96
CA GLY A 5 -5.79 10.74 18.02
C GLY A 5 -5.13 12.10 17.77
N ILE A 6 -4.70 12.34 16.53
CA ILE A 6 -3.99 13.55 16.09
C ILE A 6 -4.92 14.78 16.08
N LEU A 7 -6.19 14.62 15.66
CA LEU A 7 -7.16 15.72 15.65
C LEU A 7 -7.49 16.22 17.08
N ILE A 8 -7.49 15.32 18.07
CA ILE A 8 -7.67 15.67 19.48
C ILE A 8 -6.42 16.41 20.02
N PHE A 9 -5.23 16.07 19.54
CA PHE A 9 -3.97 16.75 19.91
C PHE A 9 -3.85 18.18 19.35
N ILE A 10 -4.33 18.44 18.13
CA ILE A 10 -4.36 19.79 17.54
C ILE A 10 -5.40 20.69 18.25
N LEU A 11 -6.56 20.12 18.62
CA LEU A 11 -7.56 20.81 19.46
C LEU A 11 -7.03 21.08 20.90
N PHE A 12 -6.18 20.18 21.42
CA PHE A 12 -5.50 20.30 22.72
C PHE A 12 -4.52 21.48 22.79
N LEU A 13 -3.76 21.77 21.73
CA LEU A 13 -2.86 22.93 21.70
C LEU A 13 -3.53 24.26 21.44
N ALA A 14 -4.55 24.28 20.58
CA ALA A 14 -5.34 25.48 20.36
C ALA A 14 -6.00 25.98 21.67
N SER A 15 -6.36 25.07 22.57
CA SER A 15 -6.91 25.43 23.89
C SER A 15 -5.86 25.80 24.96
N LEU A 16 -4.61 25.35 24.85
CA LEU A 16 -3.51 25.77 25.74
C LEU A 16 -2.78 27.05 25.29
N ILE A 17 -2.83 27.42 24.01
CA ILE A 17 -2.05 28.54 23.43
C ILE A 17 -2.91 29.81 23.20
N LEU A 18 -4.25 29.74 23.23
CA LEU A 18 -5.09 30.92 23.02
C LEU A 18 -5.19 31.82 24.27
N LEU A 19 -4.30 32.82 24.31
CA LEU A 19 -4.63 34.18 24.76
C LEU A 19 -5.84 34.72 23.93
N PRO A 20 -6.65 35.64 24.49
CA PRO A 20 -8.06 35.76 24.20
C PRO A 20 -8.31 36.23 22.77
N GLY A 21 -9.06 35.45 22.01
CA GLY A 21 -9.62 35.93 20.75
C GLY A 21 -9.82 34.89 19.67
N PHE A 22 -10.51 33.78 19.93
CA PHE A 22 -11.34 33.11 18.92
C PHE A 22 -12.47 32.37 19.62
N GLY A 23 -13.70 32.57 19.13
CA GLY A 23 -14.93 32.08 19.74
C GLY A 23 -15.06 30.56 19.65
N ALA A 24 -14.58 29.86 20.68
CA ALA A 24 -15.06 28.54 21.07
C ALA A 24 -15.62 28.67 22.49
N GLN A 25 -16.83 28.18 22.74
CA GLN A 25 -17.45 28.22 24.07
C GLN A 25 -16.60 27.39 25.06
N THR A 26 -15.87 28.07 25.94
CA THR A 26 -15.30 27.46 27.14
C THR A 26 -16.32 27.58 28.28
N HIS A 27 -16.91 26.46 28.67
CA HIS A 27 -17.57 26.34 29.97
C HIS A 27 -16.59 25.62 30.92
N GLY A 28 -15.96 26.38 31.81
CA GLY A 28 -15.05 25.92 32.86
C GLY A 28 -14.23 27.10 33.38
N GLN A 29 -14.22 27.34 34.70
CA GLN A 29 -13.49 28.49 35.27
C GLN A 29 -11.97 28.32 35.10
N GLU A 30 -11.26 29.41 34.81
CA GLU A 30 -9.79 29.40 34.79
C GLU A 30 -9.28 29.21 36.23
N TYR A 31 -8.54 28.12 36.45
CA TYR A 31 -7.96 27.66 37.72
C TYR A 31 -8.96 26.94 38.63
N GLU A 32 -9.39 25.76 38.18
CA GLU A 32 -10.34 24.88 38.87
C GLU A 32 -9.87 24.43 40.27
N TYR A 33 -8.55 24.30 40.48
CA TYR A 33 -7.97 23.77 41.72
C TYR A 33 -7.12 24.82 42.44
N THR A 34 -7.12 24.79 43.77
CA THR A 34 -6.27 25.62 44.63
C THR A 34 -5.52 24.78 45.66
N LEU A 35 -4.20 24.90 45.69
CA LEU A 35 -3.31 24.24 46.65
C LEU A 35 -2.71 25.24 47.61
N ALA A 36 -2.70 24.89 48.90
CA ALA A 36 -1.88 25.58 49.89
C ALA A 36 -0.40 25.21 49.71
N GLN A 37 0.50 26.04 50.25
CA GLN A 37 1.93 25.72 50.26
C GLN A 37 2.19 24.40 51.00
N GLY A 38 2.98 23.52 50.39
CA GLY A 38 3.33 22.21 50.95
C GLY A 38 2.26 21.14 50.74
N TYR A 39 1.18 21.45 50.01
CA TYR A 39 0.13 20.48 49.66
C TYR A 39 0.23 20.06 48.20
N PHE A 40 -0.34 18.90 47.90
CA PHE A 40 -0.47 18.37 46.55
C PHE A 40 -1.92 17.92 46.26
N GLU A 41 -2.25 17.86 44.99
CA GLU A 41 -3.46 17.22 44.45
C GLU A 41 -3.01 16.06 43.56
N TYR A 42 -3.84 15.03 43.40
CA TYR A 42 -3.50 13.90 42.54
C TYR A 42 -4.67 13.35 41.72
N PHE A 43 -4.34 12.85 40.53
CA PHE A 43 -5.28 12.24 39.60
C PHE A 43 -4.88 10.79 39.38
N LYS A 44 -5.71 9.86 39.87
CA LYS A 44 -5.46 8.42 39.75
C LYS A 44 -5.88 7.90 38.37
N LEU A 45 -4.98 7.18 37.72
CA LEU A 45 -5.14 6.55 36.41
C LEU A 45 -5.05 5.03 36.57
N ASN A 46 -6.06 4.30 36.12
CA ASN A 46 -6.03 2.82 36.06
C ASN A 46 -6.00 2.39 34.60
N LEU A 47 -4.86 1.89 34.15
CA LEU A 47 -4.61 1.58 32.74
C LEU A 47 -4.44 0.07 32.56
N ASN A 48 -5.17 -0.51 31.60
CA ASN A 48 -5.22 -1.95 31.34
C ASN A 48 -4.46 -2.40 30.08
N GLY A 49 -3.64 -1.51 29.53
CA GLY A 49 -2.96 -1.65 28.24
C GLY A 49 -1.80 -0.64 28.15
N SER A 50 -1.09 -0.61 27.03
CA SER A 50 -0.13 0.47 26.75
C SER A 50 -0.87 1.69 26.22
N TYR A 51 -0.61 2.86 26.82
CA TYR A 51 -1.26 4.11 26.47
C TYR A 51 -0.23 5.22 26.24
N ALA A 52 -0.53 6.10 25.29
CA ALA A 52 0.07 7.43 25.27
C ALA A 52 -0.63 8.28 26.33
N LEU A 53 0.08 8.62 27.40
CA LEU A 53 -0.41 9.54 28.43
C LEU A 53 0.06 10.95 28.10
N ILE A 54 -0.85 11.90 27.95
CA ILE A 54 -0.56 13.31 27.65
C ILE A 54 -1.21 14.16 28.72
N TYR A 55 -0.44 15.10 29.28
CA TYR A 55 -0.90 15.97 30.34
C TYR A 55 -0.39 17.40 30.18
N GLY A 56 -1.18 18.33 30.70
CA GLY A 56 -0.84 19.74 30.77
C GLY A 56 -1.28 20.33 32.09
N VAL A 57 -0.43 21.15 32.70
CA VAL A 57 -0.74 21.89 33.92
C VAL A 57 -0.42 23.36 33.70
N LYS A 58 -1.41 24.22 33.91
CA LYS A 58 -1.24 25.69 33.91
C LYS A 58 -1.55 26.20 35.30
N ALA A 59 -0.57 26.82 35.94
CA ALA A 59 -0.64 27.34 37.28
C ALA A 59 -0.29 28.83 37.32
N ASN A 60 -0.77 29.55 38.33
CA ASN A 60 -0.43 30.96 38.55
C ASN A 60 0.95 31.15 39.23
N SER A 61 1.55 30.07 39.71
CA SER A 61 2.90 30.03 40.27
C SER A 61 3.58 28.71 39.91
N SER A 62 4.90 28.61 40.11
CA SER A 62 5.63 27.37 39.79
C SER A 62 5.17 26.22 40.69
N VAL A 63 4.76 25.12 40.07
CA VAL A 63 4.38 23.85 40.73
C VAL A 63 5.32 22.74 40.28
N THR A 64 5.39 21.70 41.09
CA THR A 64 6.04 20.43 40.73
C THR A 64 4.97 19.48 40.21
N VAL A 65 5.17 18.94 39.01
CA VAL A 65 4.26 17.99 38.37
C VAL A 65 4.99 16.66 38.24
N ASP A 66 4.48 15.63 38.92
CA ASP A 66 5.08 14.30 38.93
C ASP A 66 4.14 13.27 38.31
N ILE A 67 4.70 12.29 37.62
CA ILE A 67 4.04 11.03 37.29
C ILE A 67 4.64 9.94 38.17
N MET A 68 3.78 9.25 38.92
CA MET A 68 4.19 8.19 39.86
C MET A 68 3.42 6.90 39.59
N ASN A 69 4.07 5.75 39.75
CA ASN A 69 3.36 4.49 39.92
C ASN A 69 2.76 4.37 41.35
N ALA A 70 2.03 3.29 41.62
CA ALA A 70 1.36 3.12 42.91
C ALA A 70 2.32 3.09 44.12
N ASP A 71 3.46 2.42 44.02
CA ASP A 71 4.41 2.30 45.12
C ASP A 71 5.12 3.63 45.40
N GLN A 72 5.50 4.33 44.33
CA GLN A 72 6.07 5.66 44.34
C GLN A 72 5.12 6.68 44.99
N PHE A 73 3.86 6.71 44.54
CA PHE A 73 2.85 7.60 45.12
C PHE A 73 2.58 7.29 46.60
N MET A 74 2.50 6.01 46.96
CA MET A 74 2.35 5.61 48.36
C MET A 74 3.52 6.09 49.23
N CYS A 75 4.76 5.98 48.73
CA CYS A 75 5.95 6.49 49.40
C CYS A 75 5.88 8.01 49.56
N PHE A 76 5.57 8.75 48.49
CA PHE A 76 5.43 10.20 48.51
C PHE A 76 4.33 10.68 49.47
N ASN A 77 3.14 10.09 49.39
CA ASN A 77 1.99 10.44 50.23
C ASN A 77 2.25 10.17 51.73
N THR A 78 3.09 9.18 52.06
CA THR A 78 3.40 8.84 53.46
C THR A 78 4.61 9.57 54.02
N THR A 79 5.61 9.88 53.19
CA THR A 79 6.91 10.40 53.67
C THR A 79 7.23 11.81 53.17
N GLY A 80 6.51 12.31 52.16
CA GLY A 80 6.86 13.52 51.41
C GLY A 80 8.08 13.36 50.49
N VAL A 81 8.71 12.18 50.44
CA VAL A 81 9.87 11.91 49.58
C VAL A 81 9.38 11.63 48.16
N GLN A 82 9.75 12.50 47.23
CA GLN A 82 9.45 12.31 45.81
C GLN A 82 10.33 11.19 45.24
N ARG A 83 9.65 10.20 44.67
CA ARG A 83 10.23 9.17 43.80
C ARG A 83 9.27 9.03 42.65
N GLU A 84 9.67 9.46 41.48
CA GLU A 84 8.81 9.61 40.33
C GLU A 84 9.31 8.78 39.14
N ILE A 85 8.43 8.55 38.18
CA ILE A 85 8.83 8.17 36.82
C ILE A 85 9.31 9.43 36.10
N TYR A 86 8.63 10.55 36.33
CA TYR A 86 8.90 11.78 35.63
C TYR A 86 8.50 12.99 36.48
N GLN A 87 9.35 14.04 36.48
CA GLN A 87 9.11 15.28 37.22
C GLN A 87 9.40 16.51 36.35
N GLN A 88 8.54 17.52 36.47
CA GLN A 88 8.76 18.86 35.91
C GLN A 88 8.40 19.97 36.89
N ASN A 89 9.18 21.05 36.88
CA ASN A 89 8.96 22.22 37.72
C ASN A 89 8.71 23.45 36.84
N SER A 90 7.47 23.93 36.78
CA SER A 90 7.10 25.11 35.99
C SER A 90 5.70 25.62 36.37
N SER A 91 5.38 26.86 36.02
CA SER A 91 4.00 27.37 36.04
C SER A 91 3.19 26.91 34.82
N GLN A 92 3.86 26.41 33.79
CA GLN A 92 3.24 25.81 32.61
C GLN A 92 4.00 24.54 32.24
N VAL A 93 3.34 23.40 32.36
CA VAL A 93 3.85 22.07 32.06
C VAL A 93 3.01 21.48 30.94
N VAL A 94 3.65 20.93 29.91
CA VAL A 94 3.02 20.16 28.85
C VAL A 94 3.95 19.01 28.53
N ASN A 95 3.46 17.78 28.64
CA ASN A 95 4.28 16.60 28.40
C ASN A 95 3.44 15.34 28.13
N GLY A 96 4.13 14.25 27.82
CA GLY A 96 3.56 12.92 27.77
C GLY A 96 4.63 11.84 27.90
N LEU A 97 4.17 10.62 28.10
CA LEU A 97 5.00 9.43 28.19
C LEU A 97 4.23 8.19 27.74
N LEU A 98 4.96 7.17 27.36
CA LEU A 98 4.42 5.83 27.15
C LEU A 98 4.26 5.14 28.51
N VAL A 99 3.03 4.73 28.85
CA VAL A 99 2.73 4.00 30.08
C VAL A 99 2.23 2.61 29.76
N THR A 100 2.70 1.62 30.52
CA THR A 100 2.30 0.21 30.42
C THR A 100 1.10 -0.07 31.34
N PRO A 101 0.51 -1.29 31.33
CA PRO A 101 -0.60 -1.61 32.22
C PRO A 101 -0.23 -1.41 33.70
N GLY A 102 -1.03 -0.65 34.43
CA GLY A 102 -0.72 -0.31 35.82
C GLY A 102 -1.61 0.79 36.41
N THR A 103 -1.34 1.13 37.67
CA THR A 103 -1.95 2.27 38.35
C THR A 103 -0.92 3.39 38.45
N TYR A 104 -1.28 4.57 37.92
CA TYR A 104 -0.45 5.76 37.90
C TYR A 104 -1.15 6.93 38.56
N TYR A 105 -0.36 7.93 38.98
CA TYR A 105 -0.82 9.14 39.63
C TYR A 105 -0.12 10.32 38.97
N LEU A 106 -0.90 11.25 38.40
CA LEU A 106 -0.42 12.59 38.09
C LEU A 106 -0.56 13.42 39.36
N VAL A 107 0.55 13.89 39.90
CA VAL A 107 0.61 14.67 41.14
C VAL A 107 0.97 16.11 40.80
N VAL A 108 0.20 17.07 41.27
CA VAL A 108 0.53 18.51 41.22
C VAL A 108 0.83 18.97 42.63
N TYR A 109 2.08 19.29 42.91
CA TYR A 109 2.60 19.66 44.22
C TYR A 109 3.04 21.12 44.24
N SER A 110 2.70 21.85 45.32
CA SER A 110 3.01 23.27 45.47
C SER A 110 4.02 23.50 46.61
N PRO A 111 5.33 23.23 46.40
CA PRO A 111 6.32 23.22 47.48
C PRO A 111 6.55 24.59 48.14
N PHE A 112 6.50 25.67 47.37
CA PHE A 112 7.02 26.97 47.80
C PHE A 112 5.95 28.02 48.07
N TYR A 113 4.84 28.00 47.34
CA TYR A 113 3.79 29.02 47.43
C TYR A 113 2.41 28.37 47.30
N PRO A 114 1.33 28.99 47.81
CA PRO A 114 -0.02 28.61 47.40
C PRO A 114 -0.19 28.82 45.89
N SER A 115 -0.82 27.87 45.21
CA SER A 115 -0.94 27.88 43.75
C SER A 115 -2.35 27.50 43.32
N ALA A 116 -2.87 28.22 42.33
CA ALA A 116 -4.10 27.85 41.65
C ALA A 116 -3.75 27.33 40.26
N PHE A 117 -4.35 26.21 39.84
CA PHE A 117 -3.96 25.50 38.63
C PHE A 117 -5.15 24.86 37.91
N ASN A 118 -4.95 24.60 36.62
CA ASN A 118 -5.79 23.74 35.79
C ASN A 118 -4.99 22.51 35.38
N VAL A 119 -5.66 21.37 35.27
CA VAL A 119 -5.08 20.14 34.73
C VAL A 119 -5.84 19.71 33.51
N TYR A 120 -5.09 19.38 32.47
CA TYR A 120 -5.56 18.59 31.36
C TYR A 120 -4.87 17.24 31.40
N LEU A 121 -5.65 16.18 31.25
CA LEU A 121 -5.15 14.80 31.30
C LEU A 121 -5.92 13.97 30.28
N ASN A 122 -5.19 13.35 29.35
CA ASN A 122 -5.76 12.48 28.35
C ASN A 122 -4.86 11.26 28.14
N TRP A 123 -5.48 10.11 27.89
CA TRP A 123 -4.75 8.91 27.51
C TRP A 123 -5.46 8.21 26.37
N THR A 124 -4.69 7.79 25.36
CA THR A 124 -5.23 7.06 24.22
C THR A 124 -4.49 5.75 24.05
N SER A 125 -5.23 4.68 23.76
CA SER A 125 -4.61 3.42 23.37
C SER A 125 -3.85 3.65 22.09
N LEU A 126 -2.60 3.19 22.02
CA LEU A 126 -1.88 3.17 20.77
C LEU A 126 -2.45 2.04 19.90
N GLN A 127 -2.88 2.39 18.69
CA GLN A 127 -3.33 1.43 17.69
C GLN A 127 -2.22 1.32 16.65
N PHE A 128 -1.63 0.14 16.53
CA PHE A 128 -0.49 -0.11 15.64
C PHE A 128 -0.98 -0.24 14.20
N VAL A 129 -0.52 0.65 13.31
CA VAL A 129 -0.75 0.56 11.86
C VAL A 129 0.61 0.60 11.17
N LYS A 130 0.92 -0.39 10.32
CA LYS A 130 2.18 -0.45 9.55
C LYS A 130 1.90 -0.06 8.09
N SER A 131 2.58 0.94 7.51
CA SER A 131 2.48 1.32 6.06
C SER A 131 3.75 2.05 5.54
N THR A 132 3.90 2.41 4.26
CA THR A 132 5.25 2.78 3.67
C THR A 132 5.64 4.18 3.87
N GLU A 133 4.65 5.01 4.05
CA GLU A 133 4.90 6.34 4.51
C GLU A 133 4.82 6.33 6.03
N VAL A 134 4.78 5.16 6.71
CA VAL A 134 4.60 5.07 8.16
C VAL A 134 5.26 3.85 8.78
N ALA A 135 6.47 3.99 9.32
CA ALA A 135 6.89 3.03 10.35
C ALA A 135 6.32 3.44 11.68
N GLN A 136 5.62 2.51 12.33
CA GLN A 136 5.09 2.67 13.67
C GLN A 136 5.47 1.44 14.48
N GLU A 137 6.39 1.59 15.44
CA GLU A 137 6.87 0.47 16.25
C GLU A 137 6.99 0.83 17.72
N GLU A 138 6.83 -0.18 18.56
CA GLU A 138 7.22 -0.16 19.97
C GLU A 138 8.49 -1.01 20.08
N VAL A 139 9.55 -0.43 20.61
CA VAL A 139 10.88 -1.03 20.71
C VAL A 139 11.39 -0.90 22.14
N THR A 140 12.03 -1.97 22.63
CA THR A 140 12.78 -1.93 23.88
C THR A 140 14.23 -1.63 23.56
N ILE A 141 14.71 -0.48 24.01
CA ILE A 141 16.07 0.00 23.82
C ILE A 141 16.87 -0.36 25.09
N PRO A 142 17.93 -1.19 24.98
CA PRO A 142 18.74 -1.54 26.15
C PRO A 142 19.40 -0.33 26.81
N SER A 143 19.88 -0.54 28.03
CA SER A 143 20.61 0.45 28.83
C SER A 143 21.84 0.98 28.09
N GLN A 144 21.99 2.30 27.98
CA GLN A 144 23.12 2.96 27.30
C GLN A 144 23.35 2.51 25.84
N GLU A 145 22.32 1.98 25.19
CA GLU A 145 22.36 1.52 23.81
C GLU A 145 21.40 2.33 22.93
N TYR A 146 21.29 1.95 21.66
CA TYR A 146 20.41 2.58 20.69
C TYR A 146 19.65 1.54 19.88
N PHE A 147 18.45 1.91 19.46
CA PHE A 147 17.74 1.26 18.36
C PHE A 147 18.08 1.97 17.06
N PHE A 148 18.19 1.23 15.96
CA PHE A 148 18.57 1.74 14.65
C PHE A 148 17.70 1.12 13.57
N THR A 149 17.16 1.94 12.67
CA THR A 149 16.45 1.48 11.49
C THR A 149 16.68 2.40 10.29
N ARG A 150 16.65 1.84 9.08
CA ARG A 150 16.71 2.62 7.84
C ARG A 150 15.33 3.20 7.53
N LEU A 151 15.27 4.46 7.11
CA LEU A 151 14.05 5.03 6.54
C LEU A 151 13.77 4.41 5.16
N HIS A 152 12.52 4.44 4.70
CA HIS A 152 12.15 3.92 3.37
C HIS A 152 12.97 4.57 2.25
N LEU A 153 13.32 3.80 1.21
CA LEU A 153 14.15 4.25 0.08
C LEU A 153 13.46 5.29 -0.82
N THR A 154 12.17 5.57 -0.59
CA THR A 154 11.48 6.72 -1.19
C THR A 154 12.22 8.04 -0.91
N THR A 155 12.99 8.12 0.18
CA THR A 155 13.85 9.29 0.49
C THR A 155 14.94 9.55 -0.54
N MET A 156 15.28 8.58 -1.42
CA MET A 156 16.24 8.78 -2.51
C MET A 156 15.64 9.55 -3.70
N GLY A 157 14.31 9.64 -3.77
CA GLY A 157 13.61 10.09 -4.97
C GLY A 157 13.61 11.60 -5.16
N SER A 158 13.24 12.34 -4.12
CA SER A 158 13.03 13.79 -4.13
C SER A 158 13.31 14.38 -2.75
N PRO A 159 13.46 15.71 -2.61
CA PRO A 159 13.40 16.35 -1.30
C PRO A 159 12.09 15.99 -0.59
N PHE A 160 12.13 15.86 0.72
CA PHE A 160 10.98 15.36 1.49
C PHE A 160 10.90 15.98 2.87
N THR A 161 9.72 15.92 3.47
CA THR A 161 9.51 16.22 4.89
C THR A 161 9.36 14.92 5.66
N LEU A 162 10.21 14.73 6.67
CA LEU A 162 10.09 13.67 7.66
C LEU A 162 9.30 14.19 8.87
N ASN A 163 8.10 13.64 9.07
CA ASN A 163 7.30 13.82 10.28
C ASN A 163 7.69 12.73 11.26
N LEU A 164 8.44 13.03 12.32
CA LEU A 164 8.88 12.06 13.32
C LEU A 164 8.15 12.30 14.64
N GLU A 165 7.36 11.33 15.07
CA GLU A 165 6.66 11.32 16.34
C GLU A 165 7.23 10.23 17.25
N GLY A 166 7.23 10.48 18.56
CA GLY A 166 7.81 9.57 19.53
C GLY A 166 7.26 9.77 20.92
N LEU A 167 7.14 8.65 21.64
CA LEU A 167 6.71 8.55 23.03
C LEU A 167 7.56 7.49 23.71
N SER A 168 8.01 7.72 24.93
CA SER A 168 8.83 6.76 25.67
C SER A 168 8.46 6.79 27.14
N ASN A 169 8.70 5.68 27.84
CA ASN A 169 8.51 5.59 29.29
C ASN A 169 9.65 6.28 30.07
N GLU A 170 10.80 6.47 29.43
CA GLU A 170 12.00 7.14 29.91
C GLU A 170 12.50 8.14 28.86
N SER A 171 13.35 9.10 29.22
CA SER A 171 13.83 10.09 28.24
C SER A 171 14.77 9.43 27.22
N VAL A 172 14.51 9.63 25.93
CA VAL A 172 15.34 9.12 24.82
C VAL A 172 15.62 10.23 23.82
N SER A 173 16.71 10.13 23.06
CA SER A 173 17.01 11.08 21.98
C SER A 173 16.84 10.44 20.60
N TYR A 174 16.36 11.24 19.65
CA TYR A 174 16.12 10.86 18.27
C TYR A 174 17.17 11.52 17.37
N VAL A 175 17.88 10.72 16.59
CA VAL A 175 18.92 11.16 15.65
C VAL A 175 18.54 10.72 14.25
N ILE A 176 18.57 11.65 13.30
CA ILE A 176 18.53 11.31 11.87
C ILE A 176 19.94 11.42 11.31
N TRP A 177 20.36 10.36 10.63
CA TRP A 177 21.72 10.23 10.09
C TRP A 177 21.69 9.90 8.60
N ASN A 178 22.54 10.59 7.83
CA ASN A 178 22.90 10.27 6.45
C ASN A 178 24.36 10.67 6.24
N SER A 179 25.28 9.71 6.41
CA SER A 179 26.75 9.91 6.41
C SER A 179 27.29 10.82 7.54
N SER A 180 26.43 11.69 8.06
CA SER A 180 26.62 12.59 9.20
C SER A 180 25.26 12.81 9.88
N THR A 181 25.28 13.32 11.11
CA THR A 181 24.05 13.72 11.81
C THR A 181 23.42 14.92 11.12
N VAL A 182 22.18 14.76 10.63
CA VAL A 182 21.40 15.82 10.00
C VAL A 182 20.32 16.39 10.93
N PHE A 183 19.91 15.62 11.94
CA PHE A 183 19.01 16.06 13.00
C PHE A 183 19.35 15.33 14.30
N ASN A 184 19.21 16.03 15.42
CA ASN A 184 19.35 15.46 16.76
C ASN A 184 18.38 16.17 17.71
N SER A 185 17.59 15.41 18.47
CA SER A 185 16.75 15.96 19.55
C SER A 185 17.50 16.02 20.88
N SER A 186 16.96 16.76 21.85
CA SER A 186 17.28 16.52 23.26
C SER A 186 16.67 15.18 23.72
N ASP A 187 17.06 14.72 24.91
CA ASP A 187 16.39 13.58 25.54
C ASP A 187 14.96 13.99 25.94
N VAL A 188 13.98 13.23 25.47
CA VAL A 188 12.55 13.51 25.64
C VAL A 188 11.75 12.22 25.87
N THR A 189 10.67 12.31 26.63
CA THR A 189 9.65 11.25 26.74
C THR A 189 8.55 11.39 25.69
N ILE A 190 8.48 12.54 25.01
CA ILE A 190 7.54 12.86 23.95
C ILE A 190 8.21 13.80 22.96
N THR A 191 8.05 13.55 21.66
CA THR A 191 8.52 14.48 20.63
C THR A 191 7.61 15.70 20.57
N LEU A 192 8.14 16.87 20.95
CA LEU A 192 7.45 18.15 20.84
C LEU A 192 8.27 19.09 19.98
N GLY A 193 7.71 19.52 18.86
CA GLY A 193 8.22 20.55 17.99
C GLY A 193 7.99 21.97 18.54
N GLN A 194 8.24 22.97 17.69
CA GLN A 194 8.02 24.37 18.06
C GLN A 194 6.54 24.64 18.36
N ASN A 195 6.27 25.54 19.32
CA ASN A 195 4.91 25.82 19.81
C ASN A 195 4.17 24.58 20.33
N TYR A 196 4.91 23.61 20.87
CA TYR A 196 4.38 22.37 21.44
C TYR A 196 3.63 21.47 20.44
N SER A 197 3.83 21.62 19.11
CA SER A 197 3.29 20.67 18.13
C SER A 197 3.82 19.26 18.38
N PHE A 198 3.00 18.22 18.24
CA PHE A 198 3.49 16.84 18.37
C PHE A 198 4.35 16.49 17.16
N GLY A 199 5.49 15.86 17.44
CA GLY A 199 6.44 15.44 16.43
C GLY A 199 7.38 16.54 15.95
N TYR A 200 8.41 16.08 15.26
CA TYR A 200 9.38 16.90 14.53
C TYR A 200 9.05 16.88 13.04
N ASN A 201 9.12 18.04 12.40
CA ASN A 201 9.00 18.19 10.95
C ASN A 201 10.39 18.55 10.42
N ILE A 202 11.04 17.62 9.73
CA ILE A 202 12.44 17.75 9.31
C ILE A 202 12.48 17.69 7.78
N HIS A 203 12.84 18.80 7.14
CA HIS A 203 12.98 18.84 5.69
C HIS A 203 14.38 18.39 5.28
N LEU A 204 14.47 17.43 4.36
CA LEU A 204 15.70 16.74 3.98
C LEU A 204 15.82 16.65 2.45
N SER A 205 17.05 16.75 1.96
CA SER A 205 17.40 16.49 0.56
C SER A 205 17.31 14.99 0.22
N PRO A 206 17.29 14.60 -1.07
CA PRO A 206 17.32 13.19 -1.44
C PRO A 206 18.53 12.45 -0.87
N GLY A 207 18.33 11.23 -0.37
CA GLY A 207 19.41 10.39 0.15
C GLY A 207 18.92 9.16 0.91
N VAL A 208 19.84 8.36 1.44
CA VAL A 208 19.54 7.22 2.31
C VAL A 208 19.71 7.66 3.77
N TYR A 209 18.62 7.60 4.53
CA TYR A 209 18.56 8.08 5.90
C TYR A 209 18.28 6.96 6.89
N TYR A 210 18.71 7.16 8.12
CA TYR A 210 18.52 6.24 9.23
C TYR A 210 18.00 7.00 10.45
N LEU A 211 17.11 6.34 11.20
CA LEU A 211 16.61 6.79 12.49
C LEU A 211 17.31 6.01 13.60
N ASN A 212 17.92 6.74 14.52
CA ASN A 212 18.48 6.18 15.75
C ASN A 212 17.70 6.71 16.94
N ILE A 213 17.34 5.83 17.86
CA ILE A 213 16.72 6.20 19.15
C ILE A 213 17.67 5.74 20.24
N THR A 214 18.25 6.69 20.98
CA THR A 214 19.28 6.42 21.98
C THR A 214 18.70 6.47 23.38
N ASN A 215 19.03 5.48 24.19
CA ASN A 215 18.68 5.45 25.61
C ASN A 215 19.92 5.82 26.45
N PRO A 216 19.95 7.01 27.08
CA PRO A 216 21.09 7.43 27.89
C PRO A 216 21.09 6.82 29.31
N HIS A 217 20.04 6.07 29.68
CA HIS A 217 19.81 5.62 31.05
C HIS A 217 20.41 4.24 31.34
N SER A 218 20.56 3.92 32.63
CA SER A 218 21.11 2.66 33.12
C SER A 218 20.12 1.48 33.05
N GLU A 219 18.85 1.74 32.79
CA GLU A 219 17.79 0.74 32.60
C GLU A 219 17.30 0.77 31.16
N SER A 220 16.60 -0.29 30.71
CA SER A 220 16.00 -0.31 29.38
C SER A 220 14.85 0.69 29.24
N ALA A 221 14.77 1.39 28.11
CA ALA A 221 13.65 2.24 27.75
C ALA A 221 12.70 1.53 26.79
N LEU A 222 11.40 1.68 27.00
CA LEU A 222 10.37 1.31 26.05
C LEU A 222 9.97 2.55 25.27
N ALA A 223 10.28 2.57 23.97
CA ALA A 223 9.99 3.69 23.10
C ALA A 223 9.00 3.27 22.00
N TYR A 224 8.01 4.10 21.79
CA TYR A 224 7.16 4.12 20.62
C TYR A 224 7.67 5.21 19.67
N PHE A 225 7.74 4.90 18.38
CA PHE A 225 7.97 5.91 17.36
C PHE A 225 7.03 5.72 16.18
N TYR A 226 6.73 6.83 15.53
CA TYR A 226 6.05 6.91 14.25
C TYR A 226 6.87 7.83 13.36
N TYR A 227 7.09 7.49 12.09
CA TYR A 227 7.57 8.49 11.14
C TYR A 227 6.74 8.50 9.86
N LYS A 228 6.55 9.67 9.23
CA LYS A 228 6.00 9.80 7.88
C LYS A 228 6.90 10.57 6.92
N ILE A 229 7.10 10.01 5.74
CA ILE A 229 7.84 10.63 4.63
C ILE A 229 6.83 11.25 3.68
N ASP A 230 6.85 12.57 3.56
CA ASP A 230 6.08 13.34 2.59
C ASP A 230 7.04 13.84 1.50
N PRO A 231 7.19 13.13 0.36
CA PRO A 231 8.04 13.57 -0.73
C PRO A 231 7.43 14.79 -1.45
N GLU A 232 8.27 15.69 -1.98
CA GLU A 232 7.79 16.78 -2.84
C GLU A 232 7.19 16.23 -4.14
N TYR A 233 7.75 15.12 -4.63
CA TYR A 233 7.24 14.36 -5.77
C TYR A 233 7.70 12.90 -5.69
N VAL A 234 6.93 11.98 -6.26
CA VAL A 234 7.40 10.62 -6.52
C VAL A 234 8.42 10.65 -7.65
N ASN A 235 9.49 9.88 -7.54
CA ASN A 235 10.49 9.74 -8.58
C ASN A 235 10.30 8.39 -9.29
N PRO A 236 9.78 8.38 -10.54
CA PRO A 236 9.55 7.15 -11.30
C PRO A 236 10.82 6.29 -11.50
N TYR A 237 11.99 6.93 -11.53
CA TYR A 237 13.26 6.23 -11.76
C TYR A 237 13.73 5.40 -10.57
N LEU A 238 13.11 5.53 -9.38
CA LEU A 238 13.41 4.62 -8.28
C LEU A 238 12.97 3.18 -8.55
N THR A 239 12.12 2.94 -9.57
CA THR A 239 11.80 1.58 -10.02
C THR A 239 13.04 0.76 -10.37
N SER A 240 14.13 1.41 -10.81
CA SER A 240 15.42 0.78 -11.08
C SER A 240 16.08 0.12 -9.86
N LEU A 241 15.75 0.54 -8.62
CA LEU A 241 16.36 -0.02 -7.41
C LEU A 241 16.05 -1.50 -7.19
N ASN A 242 15.00 -2.01 -7.83
CA ASN A 242 14.52 -3.38 -7.66
C ASN A 242 14.66 -4.23 -8.94
N ARG A 243 15.42 -3.77 -9.97
CA ARG A 243 15.45 -4.42 -11.28
C ARG A 243 16.85 -4.50 -11.87
N ASP A 244 17.16 -5.62 -12.53
CA ASP A 244 18.44 -5.90 -13.19
C ASP A 244 18.43 -5.37 -14.64
N ASP A 245 18.40 -4.04 -14.80
CA ASP A 245 18.41 -3.33 -16.11
C ASP A 245 17.29 -3.73 -17.10
N SER A 246 16.26 -4.45 -16.66
CA SER A 246 15.06 -4.78 -17.43
C SER A 246 13.83 -4.03 -16.88
N PHE A 247 12.96 -3.58 -17.79
CA PHE A 247 11.78 -2.79 -17.43
C PHE A 247 10.56 -3.26 -18.24
N PRO A 248 9.35 -3.19 -17.67
CA PRO A 248 8.12 -3.27 -18.43
C PRO A 248 8.00 -1.97 -19.22
N MET A 249 7.83 -2.07 -20.53
CA MET A 249 7.95 -0.93 -21.43
C MET A 249 6.62 -0.61 -22.09
N GLY A 250 6.27 0.67 -22.15
CA GLY A 250 4.99 1.10 -22.72
C GLY A 250 4.64 2.51 -22.27
N LEU A 251 3.51 2.65 -21.58
CA LEU A 251 2.99 3.93 -21.11
C LEU A 251 2.71 3.86 -19.61
N ALA A 252 3.27 4.78 -18.83
CA ALA A 252 2.91 4.94 -17.43
C ALA A 252 2.70 6.41 -17.08
N SER A 253 1.74 6.69 -16.19
CA SER A 253 1.46 8.02 -15.67
C SER A 253 1.56 8.01 -14.14
N TYR A 254 2.71 8.45 -13.63
CA TYR A 254 3.03 8.49 -12.19
C TYR A 254 2.51 9.74 -11.47
N GLY A 255 1.76 10.62 -12.14
CA GLY A 255 1.33 11.89 -11.53
C GLY A 255 2.39 12.98 -11.52
N VAL A 256 3.50 12.81 -12.26
CA VAL A 256 4.64 13.74 -12.28
C VAL A 256 4.97 14.14 -13.72
N SER A 257 5.23 15.42 -13.97
CA SER A 257 5.68 15.94 -15.27
C SER A 257 7.06 16.59 -15.13
N ASN A 258 7.99 16.21 -16.00
CA ASN A 258 9.37 16.71 -16.03
C ASN A 258 9.62 17.66 -17.21
N SER A 259 8.74 18.64 -17.39
CA SER A 259 8.79 19.59 -18.52
C SER A 259 9.64 20.84 -18.23
N SER A 260 10.91 20.64 -17.85
CA SER A 260 11.94 21.63 -17.40
C SER A 260 11.93 22.03 -15.93
N ASN A 261 10.81 21.89 -15.25
CA ASN A 261 10.71 21.85 -13.79
C ASN A 261 9.77 20.70 -13.43
N ILE A 262 10.07 20.00 -12.33
CA ILE A 262 9.21 18.92 -11.86
C ILE A 262 7.92 19.53 -11.31
N SER A 263 6.79 19.03 -11.78
CA SER A 263 5.46 19.37 -11.28
C SER A 263 4.64 18.10 -11.05
N THR A 264 3.72 18.16 -10.10
CA THR A 264 2.88 17.02 -9.72
C THR A 264 1.42 17.28 -10.02
N TYR A 265 0.65 16.21 -10.22
CA TYR A 265 -0.80 16.23 -10.33
C TYR A 265 -1.39 15.01 -9.65
N SER A 266 -2.67 15.14 -9.26
CA SER A 266 -3.48 14.03 -8.77
C SER A 266 -4.78 13.96 -9.56
N LEU A 267 -5.14 12.76 -10.00
CA LEU A 267 -6.35 12.51 -10.78
C LEU A 267 -7.13 11.34 -10.17
N LYS A 268 -8.44 11.54 -10.02
CA LYS A 268 -9.40 10.53 -9.59
C LYS A 268 -10.35 10.24 -10.74
N PHE A 269 -10.51 8.97 -11.08
CA PHE A 269 -11.37 8.52 -12.18
C PHE A 269 -11.92 7.13 -11.88
N ASN A 270 -12.99 6.74 -12.57
CA ASN A 270 -13.69 5.48 -12.31
C ASN A 270 -13.52 4.45 -13.42
N GLU A 271 -12.91 4.84 -14.53
CA GLU A 271 -12.72 3.98 -15.69
C GLU A 271 -11.44 4.38 -16.42
N ILE A 272 -10.69 3.35 -16.84
CA ILE A 272 -9.41 3.46 -17.54
C ILE A 272 -9.44 2.55 -18.77
N ALA A 273 -8.86 3.05 -19.86
CA ALA A 273 -8.81 2.36 -21.13
C ALA A 273 -7.38 2.36 -21.70
N GLY A 274 -6.87 1.16 -21.99
CA GLY A 274 -5.60 0.92 -22.63
C GLY A 274 -5.78 0.47 -24.07
N PHE A 275 -5.50 1.34 -25.03
CA PHE A 275 -5.51 1.01 -26.46
C PHE A 275 -4.28 0.19 -26.85
N PHE A 276 -4.50 -0.82 -27.67
CA PHE A 276 -3.43 -1.55 -28.36
C PHE A 276 -3.77 -1.76 -29.84
N ASN A 277 -2.75 -1.79 -30.69
CA ASN A 277 -2.83 -2.23 -32.07
C ASN A 277 -1.49 -2.82 -32.48
N PHE A 278 -1.39 -4.14 -32.57
CA PHE A 278 -0.20 -4.85 -33.00
C PHE A 278 -0.34 -5.28 -34.46
N SER A 279 0.64 -4.93 -35.29
CA SER A 279 0.81 -5.55 -36.61
C SER A 279 1.88 -6.64 -36.60
N GLU A 280 2.75 -6.64 -35.60
CA GLU A 280 3.74 -7.69 -35.33
C GLU A 280 3.91 -7.88 -33.81
N ILE A 281 3.91 -9.12 -33.35
CA ILE A 281 4.25 -9.49 -31.97
C ILE A 281 4.79 -10.93 -31.93
N LYS A 282 6.06 -11.09 -31.59
CA LYS A 282 6.75 -12.37 -31.43
C LYS A 282 7.76 -12.28 -30.29
N ALA A 283 7.55 -13.05 -29.25
CA ALA A 283 8.41 -13.13 -28.09
C ALA A 283 9.17 -14.45 -28.06
N PHE A 284 10.38 -14.43 -27.50
CA PHE A 284 11.14 -15.64 -27.24
C PHE A 284 12.07 -15.48 -26.04
N ASN A 285 11.94 -16.39 -25.07
CA ASN A 285 12.84 -16.57 -23.96
C ASN A 285 13.19 -18.07 -23.86
N ALA A 286 14.41 -18.44 -24.23
CA ALA A 286 14.86 -19.84 -24.20
C ALA A 286 14.92 -20.45 -22.79
N SER A 287 14.78 -19.64 -21.75
CA SER A 287 14.75 -20.06 -20.35
C SER A 287 13.39 -19.85 -19.69
N GLY A 288 12.33 -19.56 -20.45
CA GLY A 288 10.98 -19.32 -19.90
C GLY A 288 10.47 -20.50 -19.06
N TYR A 289 10.85 -21.73 -19.41
CA TYR A 289 10.54 -22.91 -18.60
C TYR A 289 11.12 -22.88 -17.16
N LEU A 290 12.20 -22.13 -16.89
CA LEU A 290 12.75 -21.97 -15.53
C LEU A 290 11.81 -21.13 -14.66
N ASP A 291 11.16 -20.15 -15.27
CA ASP A 291 10.14 -19.31 -14.66
C ASP A 291 8.75 -19.94 -14.80
N ASN A 292 8.65 -21.18 -15.30
CA ASN A 292 7.41 -21.95 -15.43
C ASN A 292 6.37 -21.26 -16.35
N VAL A 293 6.85 -20.60 -17.41
CA VAL A 293 6.09 -19.95 -18.48
C VAL A 293 6.45 -20.55 -19.85
N SER A 294 5.75 -20.16 -20.91
CA SER A 294 6.09 -20.55 -22.28
C SER A 294 7.35 -19.82 -22.75
N ASP A 295 8.22 -20.52 -23.47
CA ASP A 295 9.36 -19.88 -24.14
C ASP A 295 8.93 -18.83 -25.18
N TYR A 296 7.65 -18.78 -25.58
CA TYR A 296 7.09 -17.82 -26.55
C TYR A 296 6.08 -16.85 -25.93
N GLY A 297 6.07 -16.79 -24.60
CA GLY A 297 5.17 -15.98 -23.79
C GLY A 297 5.57 -14.50 -23.75
N ALA A 298 4.57 -13.64 -23.72
CA ALA A 298 4.69 -12.22 -23.40
C ALA A 298 3.34 -11.72 -22.88
N SER A 299 3.30 -10.53 -22.30
CA SER A 299 2.05 -9.91 -21.87
C SER A 299 1.95 -8.44 -22.25
N LEU A 300 0.71 -7.98 -22.40
CA LEU A 300 0.34 -6.57 -22.29
C LEU A 300 -0.47 -6.42 -20.99
N GLN A 301 0.02 -5.63 -20.06
CA GLN A 301 -0.54 -5.46 -18.73
C GLN A 301 -1.05 -4.03 -18.56
N MET A 302 -2.30 -3.88 -18.15
CA MET A 302 -2.88 -2.60 -17.74
C MET A 302 -3.05 -2.60 -16.23
N ASN A 303 -2.27 -1.77 -15.56
CA ASN A 303 -2.21 -1.69 -14.10
C ASN A 303 -2.73 -0.32 -13.65
N ALA A 304 -3.46 -0.29 -12.54
CA ALA A 304 -3.92 0.96 -11.95
C ALA A 304 -4.18 0.78 -10.45
N VAL A 305 -4.10 1.86 -9.67
CA VAL A 305 -4.33 1.80 -8.23
C VAL A 305 -5.74 2.29 -7.85
N VAL A 306 -6.48 1.50 -7.09
CA VAL A 306 -7.80 1.83 -6.53
C VAL A 306 -7.67 2.29 -5.08
N SER A 307 -8.16 3.49 -4.79
CA SER A 307 -8.35 3.99 -3.43
C SER A 307 -9.78 3.71 -2.96
N LEU A 308 -9.93 3.12 -1.77
CA LEU A 308 -11.22 2.78 -1.18
C LEU A 308 -11.21 3.05 0.34
N ASN A 309 -11.72 4.20 0.78
CA ASN A 309 -11.84 4.56 2.20
C ASN A 309 -10.54 4.38 3.02
N GLY A 310 -9.39 4.67 2.40
CA GLY A 310 -8.07 4.52 3.01
C GLY A 310 -7.48 3.11 2.91
N SER A 311 -8.17 2.16 2.28
CA SER A 311 -7.57 0.94 1.70
C SER A 311 -7.05 1.25 0.30
N VAL A 312 -6.02 0.53 -0.11
CA VAL A 312 -5.38 0.63 -1.42
C VAL A 312 -5.36 -0.75 -2.06
N TYR A 313 -5.88 -0.85 -3.27
CA TYR A 313 -5.87 -2.08 -4.07
C TYR A 313 -5.21 -1.81 -5.39
N TRP A 314 -4.61 -2.84 -5.96
CA TRP A 314 -3.92 -2.76 -7.24
C TRP A 314 -4.49 -3.84 -8.17
N PRO A 315 -5.54 -3.49 -8.94
CA PRO A 315 -6.02 -4.32 -10.05
C PRO A 315 -5.08 -4.25 -11.26
N GLN A 316 -4.93 -5.41 -11.88
CA GLN A 316 -4.12 -5.66 -13.06
C GLN A 316 -4.97 -6.43 -14.08
N ASP A 317 -5.17 -5.87 -15.27
CA ASP A 317 -5.79 -6.53 -16.43
C ASP A 317 -4.67 -7.00 -17.36
N VAL A 318 -4.69 -8.26 -17.82
CA VAL A 318 -3.58 -8.88 -18.52
C VAL A 318 -4.04 -9.60 -19.77
N LEU A 319 -3.46 -9.22 -20.91
CA LEU A 319 -3.47 -10.01 -22.13
C LEU A 319 -2.17 -10.82 -22.21
N ILE A 320 -2.25 -12.13 -21.97
CA ILE A 320 -1.10 -13.02 -22.05
C ILE A 320 -1.02 -13.63 -23.46
N PHE A 321 -0.01 -13.28 -24.23
CA PHE A 321 0.20 -13.75 -25.59
C PHE A 321 1.08 -15.00 -25.63
N ILE A 322 0.60 -16.04 -26.29
CA ILE A 322 1.41 -17.18 -26.74
C ILE A 322 1.70 -16.95 -28.22
N THR A 323 2.83 -16.29 -28.49
CA THR A 323 3.06 -15.62 -29.78
C THR A 323 3.29 -16.58 -30.94
N ASN A 324 3.79 -17.78 -30.69
CA ASN A 324 3.95 -18.84 -31.70
C ASN A 324 2.62 -19.53 -32.08
N GLU A 325 1.61 -19.46 -31.21
CA GLU A 325 0.29 -20.09 -31.41
C GLU A 325 -0.78 -19.11 -31.89
N SER A 326 -0.45 -17.80 -31.94
CA SER A 326 -1.43 -16.74 -32.17
C SER A 326 -2.60 -16.82 -31.17
N GLY A 327 -2.28 -17.15 -29.92
CA GLY A 327 -3.23 -17.26 -28.81
C GLY A 327 -3.06 -16.12 -27.81
N VAL A 328 -4.17 -15.69 -27.20
CA VAL A 328 -4.17 -14.72 -26.10
C VAL A 328 -5.10 -15.18 -24.99
N PHE A 329 -4.60 -15.19 -23.76
CA PHE A 329 -5.43 -15.41 -22.58
C PHE A 329 -5.83 -14.09 -21.95
N LEU A 330 -7.07 -14.03 -21.43
CA LEU A 330 -7.57 -12.92 -20.63
C LEU A 330 -7.42 -13.27 -19.15
N HIS A 331 -6.54 -12.55 -18.46
CA HIS A 331 -6.26 -12.71 -17.04
C HIS A 331 -6.47 -11.41 -16.28
N ASP A 332 -6.79 -11.53 -15.00
CA ASP A 332 -6.76 -10.40 -14.10
C ASP A 332 -6.27 -10.81 -12.71
N ASN A 333 -5.68 -9.82 -12.04
CA ASN A 333 -5.24 -9.91 -10.67
C ASN A 333 -5.72 -8.71 -9.85
N VAL A 334 -5.91 -8.91 -8.54
CA VAL A 334 -6.14 -7.82 -7.59
C VAL A 334 -5.29 -8.07 -6.35
N PHE A 335 -4.40 -7.12 -6.07
CA PHE A 335 -3.56 -7.10 -4.88
C PHE A 335 -4.08 -6.10 -3.85
N ASN A 336 -3.72 -6.30 -2.58
CA ASN A 336 -4.08 -5.39 -1.49
C ASN A 336 -2.82 -4.69 -0.97
N LEU A 337 -2.63 -3.44 -1.38
CA LEU A 337 -1.47 -2.60 -1.03
C LEU A 337 -1.76 -1.70 0.17
N SER A 338 -2.68 -2.06 1.07
CA SER A 338 -3.09 -1.17 2.16
C SER A 338 -2.07 -1.07 3.30
N SER A 339 -1.20 -2.07 3.47
CA SER A 339 -0.21 -2.20 4.56
C SER A 339 0.65 -3.46 4.38
N ASP A 340 1.77 -3.58 5.10
CA ASP A 340 2.58 -4.82 5.15
C ASP A 340 1.82 -6.08 5.60
N ASN A 341 0.74 -5.90 6.34
CA ASN A 341 -0.09 -7.01 6.83
C ASN A 341 -1.43 -7.08 6.09
N ALA A 342 -1.60 -6.28 5.04
CA ALA A 342 -2.79 -6.34 4.22
C ALA A 342 -2.84 -7.70 3.53
N THR A 343 -3.99 -8.34 3.59
CA THR A 343 -4.18 -9.66 3.01
C THR A 343 -5.52 -9.71 2.32
N LEU A 344 -5.66 -10.68 1.42
CA LEU A 344 -6.93 -11.05 0.81
C LEU A 344 -7.31 -12.46 1.26
N THR A 345 -8.60 -12.71 1.36
CA THR A 345 -9.18 -14.02 1.60
C THR A 345 -10.34 -14.24 0.64
N ASN A 346 -10.74 -15.49 0.44
CA ASN A 346 -11.95 -15.83 -0.33
C ASN A 346 -13.25 -15.30 0.31
N GLN A 347 -13.18 -14.63 1.47
CA GLN A 347 -14.29 -13.91 2.08
C GLN A 347 -14.19 -12.39 1.90
N SER A 348 -12.99 -11.83 1.69
CA SER A 348 -12.79 -10.38 1.51
C SER A 348 -12.95 -9.95 0.06
N ILE A 349 -12.71 -10.83 -0.89
CA ILE A 349 -12.82 -10.59 -2.32
C ILE A 349 -13.36 -11.83 -3.03
N THR A 350 -14.36 -11.65 -3.90
CA THR A 350 -15.02 -12.77 -4.59
C THR A 350 -15.39 -12.44 -6.03
N SER A 351 -15.48 -13.50 -6.84
CA SER A 351 -16.06 -13.50 -8.18
C SER A 351 -16.38 -14.95 -8.57
N PRO A 352 -17.35 -15.20 -9.46
CA PRO A 352 -17.54 -16.52 -10.07
C PRO A 352 -16.30 -17.02 -10.84
N SER A 353 -15.46 -16.11 -11.34
CA SER A 353 -14.36 -16.42 -12.25
C SER A 353 -13.05 -16.79 -11.55
N GLY A 354 -12.93 -16.61 -10.23
CA GLY A 354 -11.62 -16.68 -9.58
C GLY A 354 -11.65 -16.92 -8.08
N PHE A 355 -10.46 -16.87 -7.48
CA PHE A 355 -10.23 -17.08 -6.05
C PHE A 355 -8.91 -16.45 -5.61
N VAL A 356 -8.72 -16.35 -4.30
CA VAL A 356 -7.48 -15.86 -3.69
C VAL A 356 -6.43 -16.98 -3.61
N LEU A 357 -5.24 -16.69 -4.13
CA LEU A 357 -4.02 -17.47 -3.97
C LEU A 357 -3.08 -16.80 -2.96
N GLY A 358 -2.11 -17.57 -2.44
CA GLY A 358 -1.15 -17.08 -1.46
C GLY A 358 -1.70 -17.00 -0.03
N THR A 359 -0.88 -16.47 0.88
CA THR A 359 -1.22 -16.29 2.30
C THR A 359 -0.55 -15.04 2.85
N GLY A 360 -1.18 -14.40 3.84
CA GLY A 360 -0.62 -13.19 4.46
C GLY A 360 -0.50 -12.05 3.44
N HIS A 361 0.62 -11.32 3.46
CA HIS A 361 0.85 -10.18 2.57
C HIS A 361 0.97 -10.57 1.09
N ASN A 362 1.30 -11.84 0.80
CA ASN A 362 1.41 -12.36 -0.57
C ASN A 362 0.07 -12.85 -1.14
N ALA A 363 -1.04 -12.60 -0.44
CA ALA A 363 -2.35 -13.06 -0.89
C ALA A 363 -2.93 -12.11 -1.94
N TYR A 364 -3.26 -12.65 -3.11
CA TYR A 364 -3.86 -11.91 -4.23
C TYR A 364 -5.01 -12.70 -4.86
N TYR A 365 -5.96 -11.98 -5.43
CA TYR A 365 -7.05 -12.58 -6.21
C TYR A 365 -6.62 -12.75 -7.68
N GLY A 366 -7.14 -13.77 -8.37
CA GLY A 366 -7.14 -13.80 -9.84
C GLY A 366 -8.22 -14.73 -10.42
N ASN A 367 -8.53 -14.57 -11.71
CA ASN A 367 -9.61 -15.28 -12.44
C ASN A 367 -9.31 -16.74 -12.82
N TYR A 368 -8.69 -17.50 -11.91
CA TYR A 368 -8.16 -18.84 -12.21
C TYR A 368 -9.22 -19.95 -12.38
N ASN A 369 -10.51 -19.68 -12.11
CA ASN A 369 -11.59 -20.64 -12.43
C ASN A 369 -12.06 -20.52 -13.88
N SER A 370 -11.78 -19.39 -14.55
CA SER A 370 -12.28 -19.09 -15.88
C SER A 370 -11.23 -18.33 -16.71
N SER A 371 -10.16 -19.03 -17.09
CA SER A 371 -9.20 -18.52 -18.07
C SER A 371 -9.83 -18.57 -19.47
N ILE A 372 -10.02 -17.40 -20.07
CA ILE A 372 -10.56 -17.26 -21.42
C ILE A 372 -9.40 -17.23 -22.40
N PHE A 373 -9.40 -18.16 -23.35
CA PHE A 373 -8.42 -18.20 -24.44
C PHE A 373 -9.08 -17.79 -25.75
N LEU A 374 -8.49 -16.81 -26.43
CA LEU A 374 -8.91 -16.34 -27.74
C LEU A 374 -7.79 -16.59 -28.76
N SER A 375 -8.17 -16.91 -29.99
CA SER A 375 -7.24 -16.83 -31.11
C SER A 375 -7.22 -15.41 -31.66
N TYR A 376 -6.02 -14.90 -31.96
CA TYR A 376 -5.85 -13.61 -32.61
C TYR A 376 -5.22 -13.75 -34.00
N SER A 377 -5.34 -12.70 -34.79
CA SER A 377 -4.79 -12.54 -36.12
C SER A 377 -4.36 -11.08 -36.27
N LEU A 378 -3.17 -10.85 -36.82
CA LEU A 378 -2.63 -9.52 -36.99
C LEU A 378 -3.21 -8.87 -38.28
N SER A 379 -3.51 -7.57 -38.30
CA SER A 379 -3.45 -6.63 -37.18
C SER A 379 -4.49 -6.95 -36.10
N PHE A 380 -4.05 -6.92 -34.84
CA PHE A 380 -4.87 -7.18 -33.66
C PHE A 380 -4.96 -5.91 -32.83
N ALA A 381 -6.16 -5.34 -32.71
CA ALA A 381 -6.36 -4.04 -32.10
C ALA A 381 -7.60 -3.99 -31.20
N GLY A 382 -7.51 -3.22 -30.13
CA GLY A 382 -8.57 -3.15 -29.14
C GLY A 382 -8.30 -2.17 -28.00
N TYR A 383 -9.18 -2.24 -26.99
CA TYR A 383 -9.00 -1.61 -25.69
C TYR A 383 -9.07 -2.66 -24.58
N MET A 384 -8.13 -2.64 -23.65
CA MET A 384 -8.31 -3.17 -22.30
C MET A 384 -9.07 -2.13 -21.48
N ILE A 385 -10.04 -2.53 -20.67
CA ILE A 385 -10.93 -1.62 -19.94
C ILE A 385 -11.11 -2.13 -18.51
N MET A 386 -10.71 -1.29 -17.55
CA MET A 386 -11.04 -1.49 -16.15
C MET A 386 -12.00 -0.42 -15.67
N LYS A 387 -13.00 -0.83 -14.89
CA LYS A 387 -14.00 0.08 -14.29
C LYS A 387 -14.21 -0.24 -12.83
N VAL A 388 -14.31 0.79 -12.00
CA VAL A 388 -14.63 0.67 -10.58
C VAL A 388 -15.94 1.39 -10.23
N GLU A 389 -16.83 0.67 -9.57
CA GLU A 389 -18.15 1.16 -9.19
C GLU A 389 -18.64 0.58 -7.86
N ASN A 390 -19.59 1.27 -7.24
CA ASN A 390 -20.23 0.79 -6.02
C ASN A 390 -21.30 -0.25 -6.33
N SER A 391 -21.39 -1.28 -5.48
CA SER A 391 -22.44 -2.29 -5.52
C SER A 391 -23.07 -2.51 -4.15
N SER A 392 -24.24 -3.15 -4.10
CA SER A 392 -24.90 -3.49 -2.83
C SER A 392 -24.07 -4.44 -1.94
N SER A 393 -23.21 -5.26 -2.55
CA SER A 393 -22.38 -6.28 -1.89
C SER A 393 -20.95 -5.80 -1.55
N GLY A 394 -20.57 -4.60 -1.97
CA GLY A 394 -19.21 -4.07 -1.81
C GLY A 394 -18.78 -3.21 -3.00
N THR A 395 -17.49 -3.05 -3.19
CA THR A 395 -16.90 -2.36 -4.34
C THR A 395 -16.72 -3.34 -5.48
N LEU A 396 -17.15 -2.97 -6.69
CA LEU A 396 -17.02 -3.79 -7.89
C LEU A 396 -15.86 -3.26 -8.76
N ILE A 397 -14.95 -4.14 -9.13
CA ILE A 397 -13.93 -3.91 -10.17
C ILE A 397 -14.29 -4.80 -11.35
N LYS A 398 -14.44 -4.20 -12.53
CA LYS A 398 -14.80 -4.89 -13.77
C LYS A 398 -13.62 -4.87 -14.72
N PHE A 399 -13.35 -6.02 -15.32
CA PHE A 399 -12.29 -6.23 -16.30
C PHE A 399 -12.90 -6.61 -17.65
N GLY A 400 -12.44 -5.98 -18.71
CA GLY A 400 -12.95 -6.26 -20.03
C GLY A 400 -12.02 -5.88 -21.17
N VAL A 401 -12.24 -6.52 -22.31
CA VAL A 401 -11.52 -6.23 -23.55
C VAL A 401 -12.50 -5.96 -24.69
N LEU A 402 -12.26 -4.86 -25.40
CA LEU A 402 -12.96 -4.46 -26.61
C LEU A 402 -12.06 -4.75 -27.82
N ILE A 403 -12.38 -5.76 -28.61
CA ILE A 403 -11.65 -6.11 -29.83
C ILE A 403 -12.20 -5.30 -31.00
N LEU A 404 -11.40 -4.39 -31.55
CA LEU A 404 -11.75 -3.59 -32.72
C LEU A 404 -11.36 -4.29 -34.02
N GLN A 405 -10.25 -5.04 -33.99
CA GLN A 405 -9.71 -5.74 -35.14
C GLN A 405 -9.05 -7.05 -34.72
N ASN A 406 -9.34 -8.12 -35.46
CA ASN A 406 -8.74 -9.44 -35.34
C ASN A 406 -8.50 -10.00 -36.75
N GLY A 407 -7.45 -9.51 -37.42
CA GLY A 407 -7.19 -9.69 -38.86
C GLY A 407 -8.17 -8.89 -39.74
N THR A 408 -9.45 -8.90 -39.39
CA THR A 408 -10.53 -8.07 -39.94
C THR A 408 -11.21 -7.27 -38.84
N TYR A 409 -11.98 -6.25 -39.19
CA TYR A 409 -12.76 -5.49 -38.20
C TYR A 409 -13.91 -6.35 -37.65
N THR A 410 -13.94 -6.60 -36.34
CA THR A 410 -14.90 -7.54 -35.72
C THR A 410 -15.75 -6.93 -34.61
N HIS A 411 -15.26 -5.87 -33.95
CA HIS A 411 -15.98 -5.09 -32.95
C HIS A 411 -16.75 -5.90 -31.88
N GLU A 412 -16.01 -6.45 -30.90
CA GLU A 412 -16.56 -7.37 -29.88
C GLU A 412 -16.13 -6.95 -28.46
N MET A 413 -17.08 -6.85 -27.52
CA MET A 413 -16.81 -6.52 -26.12
C MET A 413 -16.93 -7.76 -25.23
N PHE A 414 -15.91 -8.01 -24.42
CA PHE A 414 -15.86 -9.11 -23.46
C PHE A 414 -15.63 -8.57 -22.05
N TRP A 415 -16.66 -8.56 -21.20
CA TRP A 415 -16.50 -8.37 -19.75
C TRP A 415 -16.25 -9.73 -19.11
N PHE A 416 -14.97 -10.08 -18.91
CA PHE A 416 -14.60 -11.46 -18.53
C PHE A 416 -14.56 -11.69 -17.02
N ASN A 417 -14.42 -10.62 -16.22
CA ASN A 417 -14.46 -10.74 -14.77
C ASN A 417 -15.07 -9.50 -14.08
N ASN A 418 -15.82 -9.77 -13.02
CA ASN A 418 -16.49 -8.79 -12.16
C ASN A 418 -16.16 -9.15 -10.71
N VAL A 419 -15.16 -8.49 -10.15
CA VAL A 419 -14.59 -8.78 -8.83
C VAL A 419 -15.24 -7.90 -7.78
N THR A 420 -15.82 -8.51 -6.75
CA THR A 420 -16.40 -7.80 -5.61
C THR A 420 -15.43 -7.81 -4.44
N ILE A 421 -14.92 -6.64 -4.07
CA ILE A 421 -14.28 -6.42 -2.76
C ILE A 421 -15.38 -6.17 -1.74
N HIS A 422 -15.45 -6.98 -0.69
CA HIS A 422 -16.47 -6.90 0.37
C HIS A 422 -16.22 -5.76 1.37
N GLN A 423 -15.88 -4.59 0.84
CA GLN A 423 -15.75 -3.33 1.53
C GLN A 423 -16.58 -2.28 0.78
N ARG A 424 -17.40 -1.53 1.52
CA ARG A 424 -18.17 -0.40 0.98
C ARG A 424 -17.38 0.90 1.10
N GLY A 425 -17.58 1.81 0.16
CA GLY A 425 -16.99 3.14 0.18
C GLY A 425 -17.27 3.90 -1.11
N ASP A 426 -16.45 4.88 -1.44
CA ASP A 426 -16.48 5.55 -2.75
C ASP A 426 -15.17 5.25 -3.47
N PRO A 427 -15.13 4.16 -4.26
CA PRO A 427 -13.92 3.72 -4.91
C PRO A 427 -13.62 4.56 -6.16
N TYR A 428 -12.34 4.81 -6.39
CA TYR A 428 -11.83 5.45 -7.61
C TYR A 428 -10.41 4.94 -7.89
N PHE A 429 -10.02 4.92 -9.17
CA PHE A 429 -8.63 4.83 -9.55
C PHE A 429 -7.93 6.16 -9.25
N LEU A 430 -6.68 6.08 -8.80
CA LEU A 430 -5.89 7.22 -8.34
C LEU A 430 -4.53 7.23 -9.03
N VAL A 431 -4.25 8.33 -9.74
CA VAL A 431 -2.88 8.74 -10.07
C VAL A 431 -2.48 9.86 -9.12
N ASN A 432 -1.33 9.76 -8.45
CA ASN A 432 -0.84 10.79 -7.52
C ASN A 432 0.68 10.93 -7.53
N GLY A 433 1.16 12.13 -7.87
CA GLY A 433 2.59 12.43 -7.95
C GLY A 433 3.27 12.84 -6.65
N THR A 434 2.59 12.87 -5.49
CA THR A 434 3.17 13.36 -4.22
C THR A 434 3.20 12.31 -3.10
N GLU A 435 2.82 11.07 -3.37
CA GLU A 435 2.77 9.99 -2.37
C GLU A 435 3.01 8.64 -3.04
N TYR A 436 3.65 7.73 -2.33
CA TYR A 436 3.82 6.33 -2.74
C TYR A 436 2.71 5.47 -2.11
N THR A 437 2.39 4.31 -2.70
CA THR A 437 1.41 3.38 -2.10
C THR A 437 1.94 2.84 -0.77
N PRO A 438 1.06 2.54 0.23
CA PRO A 438 1.41 1.91 1.51
C PRO A 438 2.18 0.56 1.38
N ALA A 439 3.31 0.37 2.07
CA ALA A 439 3.97 -0.91 2.36
C ALA A 439 4.70 -0.83 3.71
N GLY A 440 4.62 -1.76 4.64
CA GLY A 440 5.23 -1.50 5.96
C GLY A 440 6.77 -1.53 6.02
N ILE A 441 7.29 -1.79 7.22
CA ILE A 441 8.71 -1.66 7.57
C ILE A 441 9.60 -2.72 6.90
N TYR A 442 9.04 -3.83 6.43
CA TYR A 442 9.81 -4.88 5.76
C TYR A 442 9.97 -4.64 4.26
N SER A 443 9.24 -3.67 3.71
CA SER A 443 9.41 -3.24 2.34
C SER A 443 10.28 -1.99 2.27
N TYR A 444 11.17 -1.96 1.28
CA TYR A 444 12.08 -0.85 1.09
C TYR A 444 11.43 0.38 0.47
N MET A 445 10.32 0.21 -0.24
CA MET A 445 9.67 1.28 -0.98
C MET A 445 8.21 0.91 -1.28
N GLY A 446 7.33 1.90 -1.30
CA GLY A 446 5.98 1.72 -1.84
C GLY A 446 6.04 1.65 -3.36
N SER A 447 5.00 1.09 -3.97
CA SER A 447 4.79 1.28 -5.41
C SER A 447 4.19 2.67 -5.66
N TYR A 448 3.68 2.92 -6.86
CA TYR A 448 3.20 4.23 -7.26
C TYR A 448 1.68 4.28 -7.26
N TYR A 449 1.08 5.41 -6.91
CA TYR A 449 -0.30 5.66 -7.31
C TYR A 449 -0.28 6.07 -8.77
N ASP A 450 -0.28 5.09 -9.66
CA ASP A 450 -0.13 5.30 -11.09
C ASP A 450 -1.21 4.57 -11.91
N ALA A 451 -1.04 4.73 -13.22
CA ALA A 451 -1.77 4.02 -14.23
C ALA A 451 -0.78 3.70 -15.34
N GLU A 452 -0.70 2.44 -15.75
CA GLU A 452 0.22 2.00 -16.79
C GLU A 452 -0.40 0.98 -17.75
N LEU A 453 0.12 0.96 -18.98
CA LEU A 453 -0.14 -0.01 -20.04
C LEU A 453 1.20 -0.41 -20.63
N VAL A 454 1.71 -1.57 -20.26
CA VAL A 454 3.10 -1.98 -20.50
C VAL A 454 3.19 -3.38 -21.06
N LEU A 455 4.18 -3.58 -21.93
CA LEU A 455 4.62 -4.88 -22.40
C LEU A 455 5.61 -5.47 -21.38
N ALA A 456 5.50 -6.76 -21.13
CA ALA A 456 6.34 -7.51 -20.18
C ALA A 456 6.44 -9.00 -20.57
N GLY A 457 7.15 -9.79 -19.77
CA GLY A 457 7.11 -11.26 -19.81
C GLY A 457 5.71 -11.84 -19.57
N GLU A 458 5.56 -13.15 -19.78
CA GLU A 458 4.28 -13.85 -19.67
C GLU A 458 3.68 -13.74 -18.26
N ALA A 459 4.47 -14.08 -17.25
CA ALA A 459 4.12 -14.13 -15.84
C ALA A 459 5.40 -14.39 -15.02
N ASN A 460 5.25 -14.59 -13.72
CA ASN A 460 6.25 -15.23 -12.88
C ASN A 460 7.54 -14.42 -12.67
N GLY A 461 7.49 -13.11 -12.88
CA GLY A 461 8.68 -12.25 -12.85
C GLY A 461 9.59 -12.42 -14.07
N GLU A 462 9.13 -13.13 -15.11
CA GLU A 462 9.90 -13.37 -16.33
C GLU A 462 10.28 -12.04 -17.00
N SER A 463 11.53 -11.96 -17.48
CA SER A 463 11.95 -10.97 -18.46
C SER A 463 12.04 -11.62 -19.85
N THR A 464 11.21 -11.15 -20.79
CA THR A 464 11.18 -11.69 -22.17
C THR A 464 11.84 -10.75 -23.18
N SER A 465 12.13 -11.27 -24.36
CA SER A 465 12.63 -10.51 -25.51
C SER A 465 11.69 -10.62 -26.71
N PHE A 466 11.44 -9.50 -27.38
CA PHE A 466 10.62 -9.41 -28.57
C PHE A 466 11.47 -9.55 -29.84
N THR A 467 11.51 -10.77 -30.38
CA THR A 467 12.14 -11.06 -31.69
C THR A 467 11.55 -10.26 -32.85
N SER A 468 10.29 -9.83 -32.74
CA SER A 468 9.65 -8.87 -33.65
C SER A 468 8.47 -8.23 -32.91
N LEU A 469 8.42 -6.90 -32.93
CA LEU A 469 7.37 -6.11 -32.32
C LEU A 469 7.17 -4.86 -33.16
N HIS A 470 5.92 -4.60 -33.55
CA HIS A 470 5.50 -3.34 -34.11
C HIS A 470 4.04 -3.11 -33.74
N GLY A 471 3.78 -2.04 -33.00
CA GLY A 471 2.44 -1.69 -32.60
C GLY A 471 2.29 -0.28 -32.07
N LYS A 472 1.03 0.09 -31.82
CA LYS A 472 0.63 1.38 -31.26
C LYS A 472 -0.08 1.17 -29.93
N LEU A 473 0.30 1.95 -28.93
CA LEU A 473 -0.31 1.96 -27.60
C LEU A 473 -1.00 3.29 -27.29
N GLY A 474 -1.93 3.30 -26.35
CA GLY A 474 -2.53 4.52 -25.79
C GLY A 474 -3.14 4.24 -24.42
N LEU A 475 -3.08 5.20 -23.50
CA LEU A 475 -3.56 5.02 -22.13
C LEU A 475 -4.35 6.25 -21.70
N PHE A 476 -5.58 6.04 -21.26
CA PHE A 476 -6.54 7.12 -21.02
C PHE A 476 -7.41 6.85 -19.80
N TYR A 477 -7.78 7.90 -19.08
CA TYR A 477 -8.96 7.84 -18.20
C TYR A 477 -10.21 8.16 -19.02
N VAL A 478 -11.35 7.62 -18.58
CA VAL A 478 -12.62 7.72 -19.31
C VAL A 478 -13.63 8.52 -18.52
N VAL A 479 -14.23 9.52 -19.16
CA VAL A 479 -15.35 10.31 -18.62
C VAL A 479 -16.43 10.39 -19.68
N ASP A 480 -17.67 10.01 -19.34
CA ASP A 480 -18.81 9.99 -20.27
C ASP A 480 -18.50 9.28 -21.60
N ASN A 481 -17.84 8.12 -21.52
CA ASN A 481 -17.36 7.30 -22.65
C ASN A 481 -16.39 8.03 -23.61
N LYS A 482 -15.76 9.11 -23.17
CA LYS A 482 -14.72 9.82 -23.92
C LYS A 482 -13.35 9.57 -23.29
N LEU A 483 -12.35 9.45 -24.15
CA LEU A 483 -10.95 9.27 -23.78
C LEU A 483 -10.33 10.62 -23.42
N TYR A 484 -9.65 10.67 -22.29
CA TYR A 484 -8.86 11.82 -21.85
C TYR A 484 -7.43 11.39 -21.53
N SER A 485 -6.47 12.18 -22.02
CA SER A 485 -5.05 11.95 -21.79
C SER A 485 -4.64 12.37 -20.38
N PHE A 486 -3.69 11.63 -19.80
CA PHE A 486 -2.95 12.09 -18.63
C PHE A 486 -2.05 13.27 -18.98
N PRO A 487 -1.76 14.19 -18.03
CA PRO A 487 -0.86 15.31 -18.22
C PRO A 487 0.57 14.96 -18.66
N SER A 488 1.07 13.78 -18.29
CA SER A 488 2.40 13.28 -18.64
C SER A 488 2.42 11.76 -18.74
N TYR A 489 3.39 11.25 -19.48
CA TYR A 489 3.64 9.82 -19.65
C TYR A 489 5.13 9.52 -19.59
N TYR A 490 5.45 8.30 -19.16
CA TYR A 490 6.78 7.71 -19.17
C TYR A 490 6.76 6.45 -20.04
N THR A 491 7.90 6.14 -20.65
CA THR A 491 8.07 4.99 -21.55
C THR A 491 8.20 3.63 -20.84
N PHE A 492 8.14 3.62 -19.51
CA PHE A 492 8.35 2.45 -18.67
C PHE A 492 7.39 2.43 -17.48
N GLY A 493 7.00 1.22 -17.10
CA GLY A 493 6.20 0.95 -15.90
C GLY A 493 7.04 0.60 -14.68
N ALA A 494 6.36 0.46 -13.55
CA ALA A 494 6.94 0.04 -12.30
C ALA A 494 6.12 -1.04 -11.60
N ASP A 495 4.81 -1.03 -11.81
CA ASP A 495 3.86 -1.84 -11.05
C ASP A 495 3.60 -3.14 -11.81
N THR A 496 4.65 -3.94 -12.01
CA THR A 496 4.57 -5.35 -12.43
C THR A 496 5.90 -6.06 -12.16
N GLY A 497 5.83 -7.36 -11.82
CA GLY A 497 7.02 -8.20 -11.61
C GLY A 497 7.74 -8.55 -12.90
N GLU A 498 7.01 -8.69 -14.01
CA GLU A 498 7.59 -9.06 -15.30
C GLU A 498 8.25 -7.88 -16.00
N SER A 499 9.14 -8.14 -16.94
CA SER A 499 9.87 -7.10 -17.66
C SER A 499 10.20 -7.47 -19.11
N THR A 500 10.84 -6.54 -19.83
CA THR A 500 11.35 -6.74 -21.18
C THR A 500 12.80 -6.31 -21.26
N ASN A 501 13.54 -6.91 -22.19
CA ASN A 501 14.95 -6.56 -22.43
C ASN A 501 15.16 -5.62 -23.62
N ASP A 502 14.18 -5.54 -24.54
CA ASP A 502 14.39 -5.03 -25.88
C ASP A 502 13.17 -4.32 -26.49
N VAL A 503 12.34 -3.67 -25.67
CA VAL A 503 11.22 -2.85 -26.16
C VAL A 503 11.59 -1.37 -26.14
N TYR A 504 11.55 -0.75 -27.32
CA TYR A 504 11.71 0.69 -27.52
C TYR A 504 10.36 1.37 -27.71
N VAL A 505 10.14 2.46 -26.98
CA VAL A 505 8.92 3.28 -27.05
C VAL A 505 9.26 4.64 -27.65
N SER A 506 8.47 5.08 -28.63
CA SER A 506 8.62 6.42 -29.22
C SER A 506 7.28 7.13 -29.36
N TYR A 507 7.34 8.46 -29.43
CA TYR A 507 6.16 9.31 -29.58
C TYR A 507 6.35 10.30 -30.73
N ASP A 508 5.56 10.12 -31.79
CA ASP A 508 5.43 11.06 -32.92
C ASP A 508 3.94 11.24 -33.28
N GLY A 509 3.22 11.95 -32.41
CA GLY A 509 1.76 12.12 -32.48
C GLY A 509 0.95 10.91 -32.00
N ALA A 510 1.50 9.70 -32.09
CA ALA A 510 0.99 8.47 -31.49
C ALA A 510 2.15 7.67 -30.89
N VAL A 511 1.87 6.90 -29.85
CA VAL A 511 2.89 6.06 -29.17
C VAL A 511 3.10 4.80 -29.99
N GLN A 512 4.34 4.57 -30.41
CA GLN A 512 4.76 3.37 -31.12
C GLN A 512 5.66 2.53 -30.22
N VAL A 513 5.52 1.21 -30.32
CA VAL A 513 6.39 0.23 -29.66
C VAL A 513 7.04 -0.65 -30.71
N ASN A 514 8.35 -0.82 -30.59
CA ASN A 514 9.18 -1.60 -31.50
C ASN A 514 10.20 -2.41 -30.70
N SER A 515 10.78 -3.44 -31.29
CA SER A 515 11.99 -4.02 -30.72
C SER A 515 13.18 -3.07 -30.87
N GLY A 516 13.97 -2.90 -29.82
CA GLY A 516 15.06 -1.92 -29.77
C GLY A 516 15.66 -1.75 -28.38
N GLN A 517 16.62 -0.84 -28.25
CA GLN A 517 17.22 -0.53 -26.96
C GLN A 517 16.21 0.18 -26.06
N LEU A 518 16.21 -0.17 -24.78
CA LEU A 518 15.40 0.52 -23.76
C LEU A 518 15.75 2.00 -23.71
N ASP A 519 14.73 2.85 -23.64
CA ASP A 519 14.88 4.30 -23.52
C ASP A 519 13.90 4.82 -22.47
N LEU A 520 14.42 5.19 -21.29
CA LEU A 520 13.64 5.60 -20.13
C LEU A 520 13.42 7.11 -20.14
N THR A 521 12.39 7.56 -20.85
CA THR A 521 12.10 8.97 -21.08
C THR A 521 10.66 9.32 -20.69
N ASP A 522 10.40 10.61 -20.57
CA ASP A 522 9.06 11.16 -20.38
C ASP A 522 8.64 12.02 -21.56
N PHE A 523 7.32 12.16 -21.73
CA PHE A 523 6.72 13.07 -22.70
C PHE A 523 5.36 13.57 -22.22
N GLY A 524 4.85 14.58 -22.93
CA GLY A 524 3.61 15.27 -22.58
C GLY A 524 2.34 14.49 -22.95
N GLN A 525 1.24 15.22 -23.02
CA GLN A 525 -0.09 14.66 -23.26
C GLN A 525 -0.22 13.95 -24.61
N LEU A 526 -0.96 12.83 -24.61
CA LEU A 526 -1.40 12.17 -25.83
C LEU A 526 -2.54 12.94 -26.50
N ASN A 527 -2.56 12.94 -27.83
CA ASN A 527 -3.72 13.40 -28.57
C ASN A 527 -4.75 12.27 -28.70
N ALA A 528 -5.77 12.27 -27.84
CA ALA A 528 -6.84 11.27 -27.84
C ALA A 528 -7.58 11.16 -29.20
N SER A 529 -7.58 12.20 -30.05
CA SER A 529 -8.19 12.14 -31.38
C SER A 529 -7.46 11.22 -32.36
N GLN A 530 -6.23 10.80 -32.03
CA GLN A 530 -5.44 9.83 -32.82
C GLN A 530 -5.87 8.39 -32.56
N TYR A 531 -6.84 8.16 -31.67
CA TYR A 531 -7.27 6.84 -31.22
C TYR A 531 -8.77 6.64 -31.52
N PRO A 532 -9.22 5.40 -31.82
CA PRO A 532 -10.64 5.13 -32.04
C PRO A 532 -11.48 5.46 -30.79
N PRO A 533 -12.67 6.08 -30.90
CA PRO A 533 -13.51 6.35 -29.73
C PRO A 533 -14.02 5.04 -29.07
N LEU A 534 -14.33 5.10 -27.78
CA LEU A 534 -14.95 3.98 -27.03
C LEU A 534 -16.43 3.76 -27.40
N THR A 535 -17.14 4.81 -27.87
CA THR A 535 -18.58 4.76 -28.17
C THR A 535 -18.92 4.30 -29.58
N PHE A 536 -20.06 3.61 -29.71
CA PHE A 536 -20.70 3.23 -30.98
C PHE A 536 -21.99 4.01 -31.23
N GLU A 537 -22.22 4.37 -32.49
CA GLU A 537 -23.57 4.38 -33.07
C GLU A 537 -23.97 2.92 -33.35
N VAL A 538 -25.07 2.45 -32.75
CA VAL A 538 -25.66 1.17 -33.09
C VAL A 538 -26.34 1.32 -34.45
N THR A 539 -25.69 0.90 -35.53
CA THR A 539 -26.41 0.62 -36.78
C THR A 539 -27.21 -0.65 -36.56
N SER A 540 -28.52 -0.49 -36.34
CA SER A 540 -29.48 -1.57 -36.27
C SER A 540 -29.44 -2.41 -37.56
N GLN A 541 -28.70 -3.52 -37.56
CA GLN A 541 -28.90 -4.57 -38.55
C GLN A 541 -29.77 -5.67 -37.96
N SER A 542 -30.91 -5.87 -38.62
CA SER A 542 -31.96 -6.84 -38.35
C SER A 542 -31.45 -8.27 -38.22
N SER A 543 -31.85 -8.96 -37.14
CA SER A 543 -31.60 -10.38 -36.90
C SER A 543 -32.08 -11.29 -38.03
N PRO A 544 -31.31 -12.32 -38.43
CA PRO A 544 -31.85 -13.51 -39.05
C PRO A 544 -32.32 -14.51 -37.97
N HIS A 545 -33.51 -15.05 -38.19
CA HIS A 545 -34.20 -16.08 -37.41
C HIS A 545 -33.33 -17.28 -37.00
N ALA A 546 -33.45 -17.67 -35.73
CA ALA A 546 -33.12 -19.01 -35.26
C ALA A 546 -34.21 -20.01 -35.69
N THR A 547 -33.82 -21.16 -36.23
CA THR A 547 -34.71 -22.31 -36.41
C THR A 547 -34.17 -23.47 -35.58
N GLN A 548 -34.97 -24.00 -34.66
CA GLN A 548 -34.68 -25.25 -33.96
C GLN A 548 -35.86 -26.22 -34.03
N SER A 549 -35.46 -27.50 -34.14
CA SER A 549 -36.13 -28.74 -33.72
C SER A 549 -36.99 -29.52 -34.75
N SER A 550 -36.62 -30.80 -34.92
CA SER A 550 -37.49 -31.92 -34.53
C SER A 550 -36.69 -33.21 -34.33
N THR A 551 -37.01 -33.88 -33.23
CA THR A 551 -36.55 -35.18 -32.71
C THR A 551 -37.15 -36.39 -33.47
N GLY A 552 -36.46 -37.53 -33.41
CA GLY A 552 -36.99 -38.85 -33.81
C GLY A 552 -36.42 -39.97 -32.93
N SER A 553 -37.32 -40.80 -32.38
CA SER A 553 -37.08 -41.84 -31.37
C SER A 553 -37.44 -43.25 -31.87
N SER A 554 -36.66 -44.28 -31.51
CA SER A 554 -37.03 -45.72 -31.33
C SER A 554 -35.73 -46.54 -31.11
N SER A 555 -35.59 -47.64 -30.36
CA SER A 555 -36.41 -48.50 -29.50
C SER A 555 -35.48 -49.56 -28.85
N GLN A 556 -35.80 -49.95 -27.60
CA GLN A 556 -35.33 -51.00 -26.64
C GLN A 556 -35.04 -52.46 -27.16
N PRO A 557 -34.70 -53.50 -26.33
CA PRO A 557 -34.13 -53.66 -24.95
C PRO A 557 -33.10 -54.87 -24.82
N PRO A 558 -32.98 -55.67 -23.72
CA PRO A 558 -32.17 -55.47 -22.50
C PRO A 558 -31.19 -56.65 -22.17
N SER A 559 -30.29 -56.49 -21.18
CA SER A 559 -29.80 -57.65 -20.40
C SER A 559 -29.34 -57.28 -18.99
N GLN A 560 -29.90 -58.01 -18.02
CA GLN A 560 -29.51 -58.05 -16.60
C GLN A 560 -28.24 -58.88 -16.44
N SER A 561 -27.39 -58.54 -15.46
CA SER A 561 -26.65 -59.50 -14.62
C SER A 561 -26.13 -58.80 -13.37
N SER A 562 -26.38 -59.45 -12.24
CA SER A 562 -26.06 -59.09 -10.86
C SER A 562 -24.78 -59.77 -10.36
N VAL A 563 -24.31 -59.32 -9.17
CA VAL A 563 -23.59 -60.07 -8.08
C VAL A 563 -22.12 -59.67 -7.79
N THR A 564 -21.95 -58.94 -6.66
CA THR A 564 -20.96 -58.98 -5.53
C THR A 564 -19.44 -59.11 -5.79
N SER A 565 -18.47 -58.65 -4.97
CA SER A 565 -18.34 -58.36 -3.52
C SER A 565 -16.95 -57.74 -3.22
N ASN A 566 -16.88 -57.00 -2.08
CA ASN A 566 -15.74 -56.80 -1.15
C ASN A 566 -14.52 -55.97 -1.65
N GLU A 567 -13.81 -55.17 -0.85
CA GLU A 567 -13.76 -54.94 0.60
C GLU A 567 -13.03 -53.61 0.88
N GLN A 568 -13.39 -53.02 2.03
CA GLN A 568 -12.71 -52.00 2.86
C GLN A 568 -11.18 -51.84 2.72
N SER A 569 -10.71 -50.59 2.85
CA SER A 569 -9.94 -50.17 4.04
C SER A 569 -9.58 -48.67 4.06
N THR A 570 -10.02 -48.03 5.13
CA THR A 570 -9.54 -46.75 5.69
C THR A 570 -8.18 -46.95 6.36
N MET A 571 -7.24 -46.03 6.15
CA MET A 571 -6.07 -45.85 7.02
C MET A 571 -5.72 -44.36 7.14
N THR A 572 -6.00 -43.82 8.33
CA THR A 572 -5.42 -42.63 8.93
C THR A 572 -3.94 -42.87 9.28
N HIS A 573 -3.07 -41.88 9.08
CA HIS A 573 -1.78 -41.81 9.75
C HIS A 573 -1.45 -40.37 10.18
N ASN A 574 -1.36 -40.17 11.49
CA ASN A 574 -0.67 -39.07 12.16
C ASN A 574 0.85 -39.27 12.06
N VAL A 575 1.62 -38.19 11.91
CA VAL A 575 2.97 -38.08 12.46
C VAL A 575 3.19 -36.67 13.01
N SER A 576 3.62 -36.65 14.27
CA SER A 576 3.98 -35.51 15.12
C SER A 576 5.50 -35.31 15.20
N GLY A 577 5.94 -34.08 15.48
CA GLY A 577 7.29 -33.74 15.95
C GLY A 577 7.78 -32.42 15.34
N SER A 578 8.52 -31.52 15.98
CA SER A 578 8.97 -31.31 17.36
C SER A 578 9.50 -29.87 17.39
N GLN A 579 9.13 -29.07 18.39
CA GLN A 579 9.71 -27.75 18.64
C GLN A 579 11.08 -27.89 19.30
N THR A 580 12.09 -27.23 18.73
CA THR A 580 13.27 -26.75 19.47
C THR A 580 13.66 -25.39 18.92
N SER A 581 13.71 -24.42 19.83
CA SER A 581 14.24 -23.07 19.69
C SER A 581 15.74 -23.06 19.41
N ASN A 582 16.18 -22.26 18.45
CA ASN A 582 17.53 -21.70 18.45
C ASN A 582 17.52 -20.30 17.84
N THR A 583 17.98 -19.36 18.65
CA THR A 583 18.39 -18.00 18.32
C THR A 583 19.61 -18.04 17.38
N GLY A 584 19.51 -17.36 16.24
CA GLY A 584 20.63 -17.15 15.33
C GLY A 584 20.24 -16.14 14.26
N SER A 585 20.92 -15.00 14.24
CA SER A 585 20.87 -14.03 13.15
C SER A 585 21.15 -14.74 11.83
N SER A 586 20.23 -14.62 10.88
CA SER A 586 20.48 -15.00 9.50
C SER A 586 19.89 -13.94 8.60
N ASP A 587 20.76 -13.40 7.74
CA ASP A 587 20.44 -12.53 6.64
C ASP A 587 19.26 -13.09 5.85
N ILE A 588 18.22 -12.29 5.70
CA ILE A 588 17.02 -12.65 4.95
C ILE A 588 17.28 -12.29 3.49
N ASP A 589 17.14 -13.28 2.62
CA ASP A 589 17.33 -13.23 1.17
C ASP A 589 16.27 -12.33 0.51
N TYR A 590 16.70 -11.44 -0.39
CA TYR A 590 15.94 -10.27 -0.86
C TYR A 590 15.56 -10.38 -2.35
N SER A 591 14.34 -10.83 -2.64
CA SER A 591 13.74 -10.80 -3.98
C SER A 591 12.26 -10.37 -3.89
N PHE A 592 12.01 -9.07 -3.65
CA PHE A 592 10.70 -8.54 -3.24
C PHE A 592 9.74 -8.15 -4.39
N LEU A 593 10.09 -8.42 -5.66
CA LEU A 593 9.17 -8.31 -6.81
C LEU A 593 9.17 -9.54 -7.75
N GLY A 594 9.96 -10.56 -7.42
CA GLY A 594 10.06 -11.82 -8.16
C GLY A 594 9.92 -13.00 -7.21
N GLY A 595 8.69 -13.44 -6.97
CA GLY A 595 8.41 -14.50 -6.01
C GLY A 595 7.05 -15.15 -6.26
N ILE A 596 6.99 -15.95 -7.31
CA ILE A 596 5.78 -16.64 -7.73
C ILE A 596 5.88 -18.16 -7.47
N VAL A 597 4.74 -18.71 -7.02
CA VAL A 597 4.09 -19.99 -7.40
C VAL A 597 4.71 -21.35 -7.01
N ILE A 598 3.95 -22.07 -6.16
CA ILE A 598 4.04 -23.54 -6.00
C ILE A 598 2.79 -24.28 -6.51
N VAL A 599 1.70 -23.63 -6.96
CA VAL A 599 0.41 -24.33 -7.22
C VAL A 599 -0.01 -24.43 -8.70
N ILE A 600 0.52 -23.60 -9.62
CA ILE A 600 0.08 -23.58 -11.03
C ILE A 600 0.52 -24.85 -11.81
N ALA A 601 1.62 -25.49 -11.40
CA ALA A 601 2.21 -26.62 -12.11
C ALA A 601 1.30 -27.88 -12.21
N MET A 602 0.39 -28.11 -11.26
CA MET A 602 -0.42 -29.35 -11.28
C MET A 602 -1.63 -29.30 -12.24
N LEU A 603 -2.16 -28.10 -12.54
CA LEU A 603 -3.36 -27.98 -13.38
C LEU A 603 -3.05 -27.85 -14.87
N ILE A 604 -1.94 -27.20 -15.24
CA ILE A 604 -1.53 -27.04 -16.65
C ILE A 604 -0.81 -28.30 -17.17
N ALA A 605 0.10 -28.90 -16.39
CA ALA A 605 0.81 -30.12 -16.79
C ALA A 605 -0.10 -31.36 -16.91
N SER A 606 -1.25 -31.38 -16.21
CA SER A 606 -2.23 -32.48 -16.33
C SER A 606 -3.09 -32.40 -17.61
N ARG A 607 -3.19 -31.22 -18.24
CA ARG A 607 -3.98 -31.03 -19.47
C ARG A 607 -3.16 -31.09 -20.76
N MET A 608 -1.86 -30.79 -20.71
CA MET A 608 -0.97 -30.94 -21.87
C MET A 608 -0.57 -32.40 -22.17
N LYS A 609 -0.84 -33.36 -21.26
CA LYS A 609 -0.63 -34.80 -21.50
C LYS A 609 -1.83 -35.52 -22.16
N LYS A 610 -2.86 -34.79 -22.60
CA LYS A 610 -3.97 -35.35 -23.39
C LYS A 610 -4.24 -34.52 -24.64
N LYS A 611 -3.30 -34.58 -25.59
CA LYS A 611 -3.58 -34.74 -27.02
C LYS A 611 -2.32 -35.22 -27.74
#